data_AF-A0AA41ERK3-F1
#
_entry.id   AF-A0AA41ERK3-F1
#
_cell.length_a   1.000
_cell.length_b   1.000
_cell.length_c   1.000
_cell.angle_alpha   90.00
_cell.angle_beta   90.00
_cell.angle_gamma   90.00
#
_symmetry.space_group_name_H-M   'P 1'
#
loop_
_entity.id
_entity.type
_entity.pdbx_description
1 polymer ?
#
loop_
_entity_poly.entity_id
_entity_poly.type
_entity_poly.pdbx_seq_one_letter_code
_entity_poly.pdbx_strand_id
1 'polypeptide(L)' 'MRHTEYGYVSPAENHCYRDLERWLADKKKRERRAKKHGTFNLKNKEEPLWISEKQSKH' A
#
# COMPACT_ATOMS: atom_id res chain seq x y z
N MET A 1 -0.23 26.23 -17.22
CA MET A 1 1.19 26.16 -16.81
C MET A 1 1.30 26.70 -15.40
N ARG A 2 2.09 26.06 -14.54
CA ARG A 2 2.29 26.50 -13.15
C ARG A 2 3.62 27.22 -13.06
N HIS A 3 3.64 28.42 -12.49
CA HIS A 3 4.88 29.15 -12.23
C HIS A 3 5.39 28.78 -10.83
N THR A 4 6.68 28.45 -10.74
CA THR A 4 7.38 28.17 -9.49
C THR A 4 8.47 29.22 -9.29
N GLU A 5 9.11 29.22 -8.12
CA GLU A 5 10.30 30.06 -7.86
C GLU A 5 11.44 29.80 -8.86
N TYR A 6 11.47 28.61 -9.46
CA TYR A 6 12.48 28.16 -10.42
C TYR A 6 12.02 28.28 -11.88
N GLY A 7 10.89 28.94 -12.15
CA GLY A 7 10.35 29.18 -13.49
C GLY A 7 9.08 28.38 -13.83
N TYR A 8 8.80 28.28 -15.13
CA TYR A 8 7.60 27.63 -15.66
C TYR A 8 7.72 26.10 -15.68
N VAL A 9 6.70 25.45 -15.14
CA VAL A 9 6.54 24.00 -15.23
C VAL A 9 5.49 23.71 -16.30
N SER A 10 5.85 22.86 -17.26
CA SER A 10 4.96 22.41 -18.32
C SER A 10 3.74 21.67 -17.72
N PRO A 11 2.60 21.62 -18.43
CA PRO A 11 1.45 20.85 -17.94
C PRO A 11 1.82 19.39 -17.64
N ALA A 12 2.62 18.75 -18.50
CA ALA A 12 3.05 17.36 -18.34
C ALA A 12 3.87 17.16 -17.07
N GLU A 13 4.87 18.01 -16.82
CA GLU A 13 5.69 17.95 -15.61
C GLU A 13 4.83 18.17 -14.36
N ASN A 14 3.90 19.12 -14.39
CA ASN A 14 2.99 19.36 -13.27
C ASN A 14 2.08 18.16 -13.00
N HIS A 15 1.67 17.41 -14.03
CA HIS A 15 0.93 16.14 -13.84
C HIS A 15 1.81 15.08 -13.17
N CYS A 16 3.04 14.88 -13.66
CA CYS A 16 3.98 13.93 -13.06
C CYS A 16 4.28 14.26 -11.59
N TYR A 17 4.48 15.53 -11.24
CA TYR A 17 4.70 15.96 -9.86
C TYR A 17 3.49 15.64 -8.97
N ARG A 18 2.27 15.88 -9.46
CA ARG A 18 1.04 15.57 -8.70
C ARG A 18 0.87 14.07 -8.46
N ASP A 19 1.19 13.24 -9.46
CA ASP A 19 1.11 11.79 -9.32
C ASP A 19 2.14 11.26 -8.32
N LEU A 20 3.36 11.84 -8.32
CA LEU A 20 4.39 11.54 -7.33
C LEU A 20 3.96 11.93 -5.91
N GLU A 21 3.43 13.14 -5.72
CA GLU A 21 2.91 13.61 -4.43
C GLU A 21 1.81 12.68 -3.90
N ARG A 22 0.89 12.27 -4.78
CA ARG A 22 -0.20 11.33 -4.45
C ARG A 22 0.36 9.97 -4.03
N TRP A 23 1.31 9.43 -4.79
CA TRP A 23 1.92 8.13 -4.49
C TRP A 23 2.64 8.14 -3.12
N LEU A 24 3.38 9.21 -2.82
CA LEU A 24 4.06 9.38 -1.53
C LEU A 24 3.06 9.47 -0.36
N ALA A 25 1.97 10.22 -0.53
CA ALA A 25 0.92 10.32 0.47
C ALA A 25 0.25 8.96 0.75
N ASP A 26 -0.02 8.19 -0.30
CA ASP A 26 -0.60 6.85 -0.19
C ASP A 26 0.37 5.86 0.47
N LYS A 27 1.66 5.91 0.13
CA LYS A 27 2.69 5.09 0.79
C LYS A 27 2.73 5.36 2.29
N LYS A 28 2.82 6.63 2.70
CA LYS A 28 2.81 7.04 4.11
C LYS A 28 1.52 6.62 4.83
N LYS A 29 0.38 6.66 4.16
CA LYS A 29 -0.90 6.18 4.69
C LYS A 29 -0.90 4.66 4.92
N ARG A 30 -0.34 3.88 4.00
CA ARG A 30 -0.18 2.42 4.15
C ARG A 30 0.76 2.08 5.31
N GLU A 31 1.90 2.77 5.43
CA GLU A 31 2.85 2.59 6.54
C GLU A 31 2.19 2.87 7.90
N ARG A 32 1.43 3.97 8.02
CA ARG A 32 0.67 4.27 9.25
C ARG A 32 -0.34 3.18 9.60
N ARG A 33 -1.04 2.64 8.60
CA ARG A 33 -2.01 1.54 8.81
C ARG A 33 -1.32 0.26 9.24
N ALA A 34 -0.21 -0.10 8.60
CA ALA A 34 0.59 -1.26 9.00
C ALA A 34 1.15 -1.13 10.42
N LYS A 35 1.61 0.07 10.82
CA LYS A 35 2.03 0.33 12.20
C LYS A 35 0.88 0.21 13.20
N LYS A 36 -0.32 0.70 12.85
CA LYS A 36 -1.48 0.73 13.74
C LYS A 36 -2.15 -0.64 13.91
N HIS A 37 -2.27 -1.41 12.83
CA HIS A 37 -3.06 -2.64 12.79
C HIS A 37 -2.19 -3.91 12.66
N GLY A 38 -0.86 -3.76 12.65
CA GLY A 38 0.04 -4.79 12.16
C GLY A 38 -0.01 -4.87 10.64
N THR A 39 1.08 -5.32 10.01
CA THR A 39 1.05 -5.71 8.61
C THR A 39 0.06 -6.87 8.49
N PHE A 40 -0.88 -6.82 7.54
CA PHE A 40 -1.70 -7.97 7.21
C PHE A 40 -0.77 -9.09 6.72
N ASN A 41 -0.35 -9.96 7.63
CA ASN A 41 0.48 -11.12 7.36
C ASN A 41 -0.45 -12.19 6.80
N LEU A 42 -0.46 -12.36 5.48
CA LEU A 42 -1.13 -13.47 4.81
C LEU A 42 -0.58 -14.85 5.27
N LYS A 43 0.57 -14.86 5.95
CA LYS A 43 1.22 -16.05 6.52
C LYS A 43 0.48 -16.66 7.71
N ASN A 44 -0.48 -15.97 8.34
CA ASN A 44 -1.25 -16.51 9.46
C ASN A 44 -2.47 -17.34 9.03
N LYS A 45 -2.56 -17.73 7.76
CA LYS A 45 -3.45 -18.83 7.34
C LYS A 45 -2.72 -20.16 7.59
N GLU A 46 -2.32 -20.42 8.84
CA GLU A 46 -2.26 -21.81 9.29
C GLU A 46 -3.65 -22.39 9.07
N GLU A 47 -3.67 -23.59 8.52
CA GLU A 47 -4.82 -24.17 7.85
C GLU A 47 -6.10 -24.12 8.70
N PRO A 48 -7.28 -24.01 8.07
CA PRO A 48 -8.53 -24.17 8.79
C PRO A 48 -8.53 -25.50 9.56
N LEU A 49 -8.76 -25.44 10.88
CA LEU A 49 -8.81 -26.58 11.81
C LEU A 49 -9.71 -27.76 11.38
N TRP A 50 -10.56 -27.59 10.36
CA TRP A 50 -11.43 -28.65 9.84
C TRP A 50 -10.73 -29.61 8.86
N ILE A 51 -9.49 -29.33 8.44
CA ILE A 51 -8.71 -30.24 7.58
C ILE A 51 -8.05 -31.37 8.39
N SER A 52 -7.71 -31.16 9.67
CA SER A 52 -7.04 -32.16 10.50
C SER A 52 -7.95 -33.30 11.00
N GLU A 53 -9.28 -33.14 10.99
CA GLU A 53 -10.21 -34.19 11.45
C GLU A 53 -10.40 -35.34 10.45
N LYS A 54 -10.03 -35.17 9.17
CA LYS A 54 -10.28 -36.19 8.14
C LYS A 54 -9.20 -37.28 8.03
N GLN A 55 -8.06 -37.14 8.71
CA GLN A 55 -6.97 -38.12 8.64
C GLN A 55 -6.91 -39.11 9.81
N SER A 56 -7.71 -38.93 10.88
CA SER A 56 -7.69 -39.81 12.06
C SER A 56 -8.72 -40.96 12.00
N LYS A 57 -9.33 -41.22 10.84
CA LYS A 57 -10.26 -42.35 10.64
C LYS A 57 -9.96 -43.07 9.34
N HIS A 58 -8.80 -43.70 9.25
CA HIS A 58 -8.56 -44.89 8.41
C HIS A 58 -7.58 -45.80 9.14
#